data_AF-A0A847WTA6-F1
#
_entry.id   AF-A0A847WTA6-F1
#
_cell.length_a   1.000
_cell.length_b   1.000
_cell.length_c   1.000
_cell.angle_alpha   90.00
_cell.angle_beta   90.00
_cell.angle_gamma   90.00
#
_symmetry.space_group_name_H-M   'P 1'
#
loop_
_entity.id
_entity.type
_entity.pdbx_description
1 polymer ?
#
loop_
_entity_poly.entity_id
_entity_poly.type
_entity_poly.pdbx_seq_one_letter_code
_entity_poly.pdbx_strand_id
1 'polypeptide(L)' 'MLLRILIFVVLGLMIYFGIRRIWKDWSNKLNQDAEEARQLRRQRDLAERQRPDVIDLKRSEDGTYRPTAKDDSDKRH' A
#
# COMPACT_ATOMS: atom_id res chain seq x y z
N MET A 1 1.33 -4.03 54.29
CA MET A 1 0.41 -3.67 53.19
C MET A 1 1.15 -3.19 51.94
N LEU A 2 2.06 -2.22 52.03
CA LEU A 2 2.84 -1.71 50.87
C LEU A 2 3.62 -2.78 50.10
N LEU A 3 4.30 -3.72 50.78
CA LEU A 3 5.11 -4.75 50.10
C LEU A 3 4.26 -5.64 49.18
N ARG A 4 3.06 -6.03 49.61
CA ARG A 4 2.12 -6.80 48.79
C ARG A 4 1.70 -6.00 47.55
N ILE A 5 1.40 -4.71 47.69
CA ILE A 5 1.02 -3.83 46.57
C ILE A 5 2.17 -3.74 45.57
N LEU A 6 3.41 -3.56 46.05
CA LEU A 6 4.59 -3.44 45.20
C LEU A 6 4.83 -4.73 44.38
N ILE A 7 4.62 -5.90 44.97
CA ILE A 7 4.70 -7.19 44.27
C ILE A 7 3.66 -7.27 43.14
N PHE A 8 2.40 -6.89 43.40
CA PHE A 8 1.36 -6.91 42.37
C PHE A 8 1.62 -5.89 41.25
N VAL A 9 2.18 -4.72 41.58
CA VAL A 9 2.55 -3.71 40.58
C VAL A 9 3.66 -4.23 39.67
N VAL A 10 4.71 -4.84 40.24
CA VAL A 10 5.81 -5.41 39.44
C VAL A 10 5.32 -6.57 38.58
N LEU A 11 4.47 -7.45 39.12
CA LEU A 11 3.88 -8.55 38.37
C LEU A 11 3.00 -8.04 37.22
N GLY A 12 2.15 -7.06 37.49
CA GLY A 12 1.30 -6.41 36.48
C GLY A 12 2.11 -5.72 35.39
N LEU A 13 3.20 -5.05 35.75
CA LEU A 13 4.13 -4.44 34.78
C LEU A 13 4.81 -5.50 33.92
N MET A 14 5.28 -6.61 34.48
CA MET A 14 5.87 -7.70 33.69
C MET A 14 4.88 -8.25 32.66
N ILE A 15 3.64 -8.51 33.07
CA ILE A 15 2.59 -8.99 32.17
C ILE A 15 2.26 -7.95 31.10
N TYR A 16 2.09 -6.68 31.49
CA TYR A 16 1.81 -5.57 30.56
C TYR A 16 2.92 -5.39 29.53
N PHE A 17 4.19 -5.39 29.94
CA PHE A 17 5.33 -5.28 29.03
C PHE A 17 5.43 -6.48 28.08
N GLY A 18 5.14 -7.70 28.56
CA GLY A 18 5.07 -8.89 27.73
C GLY A 18 4.01 -8.79 26.63
N ILE A 19 2.77 -8.44 27.01
CA ILE A 19 1.66 -8.27 26.06
C ILE A 19 1.92 -7.12 25.10
N ARG A 20 2.40 -5.97 25.60
CA ARG A 20 2.73 -4.78 24.80
C ARG A 20 3.77 -5.08 23.73
N ARG A 21 4.79 -5.90 24.04
CA ARG A 21 5.83 -6.28 23.07
C ARG A 21 5.25 -7.11 21.93
N ILE A 22 4.42 -8.10 22.26
CA ILE A 22 3.75 -8.94 21.26
C ILE A 22 2.83 -8.09 20.38
N TRP A 23 2.03 -7.21 20.98
CA TRP A 23 1.15 -6.30 20.22
C TRP A 23 1.92 -5.39 19.25
N LYS A 24 3.06 -4.83 19.69
CA LYS A 24 3.89 -3.98 18.83
C LYS A 24 4.51 -4.75 17.66
N ASP A 25 4.91 -6.00 17.88
CA ASP A 25 5.45 -6.86 16.81
C ASP A 25 4.36 -7.25 15.79
N TRP A 26 3.12 -7.45 16.24
CA TRP A 26 2.00 -7.73 15.35
C TRP A 26 1.60 -6.50 14.50
N SER A 27 1.63 -5.30 15.09
CA SER A 27 1.40 -4.05 14.36
C SER A 27 2.47 -3.79 13.29
N ASN A 28 3.73 -4.14 13.56
CA ASN A 28 4.82 -3.88 12.62
C ASN A 28 4.76 -4.81 11.40
N LYS A 29 4.38 -6.08 11.59
CA LYS A 29 4.19 -7.04 10.48
C LYS A 29 3.11 -6.57 9.51
N LEU A 30 1.98 -6.08 10.01
CA LEU A 30 0.89 -5.57 9.16
C LEU A 30 1.28 -4.32 8.36
N ASN A 31 2.05 -3.41 8.96
CA ASN A 31 2.53 -2.23 8.24
C ASN A 31 3.58 -2.59 7.18
N GLN A 32 4.47 -3.53 7.46
CA GLN A 32 5.44 -4.04 6.48
C GLN A 32 4.72 -4.71 5.30
N ASP A 33 3.76 -5.61 5.56
CA ASP A 33 2.99 -6.27 4.50
C ASP A 33 2.17 -5.28 3.68
N ALA A 34 1.62 -4.23 4.31
CA ALA A 34 0.85 -3.19 3.63
C ALA A 34 1.74 -2.28 2.75
N GLU A 35 2.95 -1.95 3.20
CA GLU A 35 3.91 -1.17 2.41
C GLU A 35 4.47 -1.97 1.25
N GLU A 36 4.83 -3.24 1.46
CA GLU A 36 5.28 -4.15 0.40
C GLU A 36 4.18 -4.37 -0.66
N ALA A 37 2.92 -4.59 -0.25
CA ALA A 37 1.80 -4.73 -1.17
C ALA A 37 1.55 -3.46 -2.00
N ARG A 38 1.74 -2.26 -1.43
CA ARG A 38 1.60 -0.98 -2.15
C ARG A 38 2.74 -0.77 -3.16
N GLN A 39 3.96 -1.19 -2.83
CA GLN A 39 5.09 -1.10 -3.75
C GLN A 39 4.97 -2.10 -4.91
N LEU A 40 4.50 -3.32 -4.64
CA LEU A 40 4.32 -4.35 -5.66
C LEU A 40 3.23 -3.96 -6.69
N ARG A 41 2.12 -3.36 -6.23
CA ARG A 41 1.07 -2.86 -7.14
C ARG A 41 1.55 -1.74 -8.05
N ARG A 42 2.26 -0.74 -7.49
CA ARG A 42 2.81 0.37 -8.29
C ARG A 42 3.78 -0.10 -9.37
N GLN A 43 4.61 -1.10 -9.08
CA GLN A 43 5.52 -1.65 -10.06
C GLN A 43 4.80 -2.42 -11.18
N ARG A 44 3.73 -3.16 -10.87
CA ARG A 44 2.91 -3.82 -11.89
C ARG A 44 2.18 -2.84 -12.79
N ASP A 45 1.53 -1.83 -12.22
CA ASP A 45 0.79 -0.84 -12.99
C ASP A 45 1.71 -0.04 -13.94
N LEU A 46 2.94 0.25 -13.51
CA LEU A 46 3.96 0.90 -14.36
C LEU A 46 4.43 -0.02 -15.51
N ALA A 47 4.60 -1.31 -15.24
CA ALA A 47 4.99 -2.28 -16.26
C ALA A 47 3.88 -2.53 -17.30
N GLU A 48 2.61 -2.47 -16.88
CA GLU A 48 1.47 -2.59 -17.79
C GLU A 48 1.31 -1.35 -18.68
N ARG A 49 1.53 -0.14 -18.16
CA ARG A 49 1.50 1.11 -18.95
C ARG A 49 2.63 1.24 -19.97
N GLN A 50 3.76 0.56 -19.76
CA GLN A 50 4.86 0.52 -20.72
C GLN A 50 4.64 -0.47 -21.87
N ARG A 51 3.57 -1.30 -21.81
CA ARG A 51 3.27 -2.20 -22.91
C ARG A 51 2.81 -1.39 -24.13
N PRO A 52 3.41 -1.62 -25.31
CA PRO A 52 3.06 -0.91 -26.54
C PRO A 52 1.60 -1.15 -26.99
N ASP A 53 0.94 -2.16 -26.44
CA ASP A 53 -0.46 -2.50 -26.72
C ASP A 53 -1.47 -1.68 -25.90
N VAL A 54 -1.01 -0.95 -24.86
CA VAL A 54 -1.88 -0.13 -24.01
C VAL A 54 -1.94 1.29 -24.54
N ILE A 55 -3.11 1.68 -25.06
CA ILE A 55 -3.35 3.01 -25.62
C ILE A 55 -4.13 3.85 -24.61
N ASP A 56 -3.57 4.99 -24.20
CA ASP A 56 -4.28 5.94 -23.36
C ASP A 56 -5.43 6.59 -24.14
N LEU A 57 -6.63 6.48 -23.57
CA LEU A 57 -7.85 7.11 -24.09
C LEU A 57 -8.04 8.47 -23.43
N LYS A 58 -7.97 9.55 -24.22
CA LYS A 58 -8.30 10.89 -23.75
C LYS A 58 -9.80 11.13 -23.89
N ARG A 59 -10.43 11.67 -22.84
CA ARG A 59 -11.83 12.11 -22.90
C ARG A 59 -11.90 13.39 -23.74
N SER A 60 -12.68 13.35 -24.80
CA SER A 60 -12.95 14.50 -25.66
C SER A 60 -14.11 15.34 -25.08
N GLU A 61 -14.26 16.58 -25.56
CA GLU A 61 -15.26 17.55 -25.07
C GLU A 61 -16.70 17.08 -25.33
N ASP A 62 -16.89 16.25 -26.36
CA ASP A 62 -18.12 15.52 -26.69
C ASP A 62 -18.42 14.35 -25.71
N GLY A 63 -17.60 14.16 -24.69
CA GLY A 63 -17.74 13.09 -23.69
C GLY A 63 -17.32 11.71 -24.17
N THR A 64 -16.89 11.57 -25.44
CA THR A 64 -16.43 10.30 -26.01
C THR A 64 -14.93 10.10 -25.75
N TYR A 65 -14.53 8.89 -25.40
CA TYR A 65 -13.12 8.53 -25.21
C TYR A 65 -12.51 8.11 -26.55
N ARG A 66 -11.42 8.76 -26.97
CA ARG A 66 -10.71 8.45 -28.22
C ARG A 66 -9.24 8.14 -27.93
N PRO A 67 -8.62 7.20 -28.68
CA PRO A 67 -7.19 6.93 -28.55
C PRO A 67 -6.39 8.17 -28.92
N THR A 68 -5.38 8.49 -28.10
CA THR A 68 -4.58 9.70 -28.25
C THR A 68 -3.65 9.66 -29.49
N ALA A 69 -3.50 8.50 -30.13
CA ALA A 69 -2.65 8.27 -31.29
C ALA A 69 -3.32 8.59 -32.66
N LYS A 70 -4.40 9.37 -32.67
CA LYS A 70 -5.19 9.60 -33.91
C LYS A 70 -4.64 10.69 -34.84
N ASP A 71 -3.51 11.33 -34.50
CA ASP A 71 -2.85 12.29 -35.39
C ASP A 71 -1.64 11.73 -36.17
N ASP A 72 -1.18 10.51 -35.90
CA ASP A 72 -0.03 9.92 -36.62
C ASP A 72 -0.41 8.83 -37.64
N SER A 73 -1.70 8.51 -37.78
CA SER A 73 -2.18 7.54 -38.79
C SER A 73 -2.49 8.15 -40.16
N ASP A 74 -2.35 9.46 -40.34
CA ASP A 74 -2.66 10.19 -41.59
C ASP A 74 -1.41 10.50 -42.46
N LYS A 75 -0.31 9.76 -42.26
CA LYS A 75 0.92 9.83 -43.09
C LYS A 75 1.27 8.52 -43.80
N ARG A 76 0.27 7.73 -44.16
CA ARG A 76 0.43 6.64 -45.13
C ARG A 76 -0.28 7.03 -46.43
N HIS A 77 0.36 7.89 -47.21
CA HIS A 77 0.02 8.13 -48.60
C HIS A 77 1.29 8.27 -49.43
#